data_AF-A0A0D6R6E6-F1
#
_entry.id   AF-A0A0D6R6E6-F1
#
_cell.length_a   1.000
_cell.length_b   1.000
_cell.length_c   1.000
_cell.angle_alpha   90.00
_cell.angle_beta   90.00
_cell.angle_gamma   90.00
#
_symmetry.space_group_name_H-M   'P 1'
#
loop_
_entity.id
_entity.type
_entity.pdbx_description
1 polymer ?
#
loop_
_entity_poly.entity_id
_entity_poly.type
_entity_poly.pdbx_seq_one_letter_code
_entity_poly.pdbx_strand_id
1 'polypeptide(L)'
;MNVFEKTSLWPSMASMDALYKERMAKFLRAFYLAKYAKNDNMPCEIEPAIFLGSIGAAYNKSILKSLNITHILLVANALEPAYPNDFKYKQVEVVDRMDANIEQHFEECFAFIDEAKLEGGCVLVHCFAGRSRSESRHLK
;
A
#
# COMPACT_ATOMS: atom_id res chain seq x y z
N MET A 1 -8.23 11.23 38.17
CA MET A 1 -9.13 10.45 37.31
C MET A 1 -9.09 11.10 35.93
N ASN A 2 -8.58 10.36 34.94
CA ASN A 2 -8.74 10.58 33.49
C ASN A 2 -10.26 10.62 33.16
N VAL A 3 -10.75 11.14 32.04
CA VAL A 3 -10.39 10.85 30.64
C VAL A 3 -10.95 12.00 29.75
N PHE A 4 -10.32 12.24 28.60
CA PHE A 4 -10.81 13.02 27.43
C PHE A 4 -10.52 14.52 27.36
N GLU A 5 -9.25 14.89 27.33
CA GLU A 5 -8.82 15.97 26.42
C GLU A 5 -8.36 15.33 25.11
N LYS A 6 -9.12 15.62 24.05
CA LYS A 6 -8.81 15.27 22.67
C LYS A 6 -7.49 15.93 22.28
N THR A 7 -6.38 15.21 22.38
CA THR A 7 -5.17 15.52 21.64
C THR A 7 -5.35 15.05 20.20
N SER A 8 -5.89 15.95 19.38
CA SER A 8 -5.64 15.94 17.94
C SER A 8 -4.15 16.16 17.72
N LEU A 9 -3.38 15.07 17.75
CA LEU A 9 -1.97 15.04 17.33
C LEU A 9 -1.92 15.05 15.80
N TRP A 10 -2.33 16.16 15.19
CA TRP A 10 -1.99 16.43 13.80
C TRP A 10 -1.00 17.60 13.77
N PRO A 11 0.27 17.36 13.45
CA PRO A 11 1.19 18.44 13.15
C PRO A 11 0.68 19.14 11.88
N SER A 12 0.62 20.48 11.88
CA SER A 12 0.28 21.22 10.65
C SER A 12 1.28 20.86 9.53
N MET A 13 0.88 21.00 8.26
CA MET A 13 1.71 20.71 7.06
C MET A 13 3.14 21.27 7.12
N ALA A 14 3.37 22.30 7.95
CA ALA A 14 4.66 22.95 8.19
C ALA A 14 5.61 22.18 9.15
N SER A 15 5.14 21.11 9.80
CA SER A 15 5.87 20.32 10.81
C SER A 15 6.12 18.86 10.41
N MET A 16 5.89 18.52 9.15
CA MET A 16 6.31 17.24 8.59
C MET A 16 7.81 17.26 8.30
N ASP A 17 8.59 16.49 9.06
CA ASP A 17 10.03 16.34 8.87
C ASP A 17 10.37 15.82 7.48
N ALA A 18 11.55 16.19 6.96
CA ALA A 18 11.99 15.87 5.59
C ALA A 18 11.90 14.37 5.25
N LEU A 19 12.13 13.51 6.26
CA LEU A 19 11.99 12.06 6.14
C LEU A 19 10.57 11.62 5.80
N TYR A 20 9.55 12.25 6.41
CA TYR A 20 8.15 11.93 6.12
C TYR A 20 7.79 12.29 4.67
N LYS A 21 8.22 13.47 4.22
CA LYS A 21 8.05 13.92 2.83
C LYS A 21 8.77 13.00 1.84
N GLU A 22 9.96 12.54 2.19
CA GLU A 22 10.72 11.59 1.37
C GLU A 22 10.00 10.23 1.29
N ARG A 23 9.58 9.67 2.43
CA ARG A 23 8.79 8.43 2.48
C ARG A 23 7.49 8.56 1.68
N MET A 24 6.79 9.69 1.79
CA MET A 24 5.59 10.00 1.00
C MET A 24 5.89 10.05 -0.50
N ALA A 25 6.93 10.77 -0.91
CA ALA A 25 7.29 10.89 -2.31
C ALA A 25 7.62 9.52 -2.92
N LYS A 26 8.33 8.67 -2.18
CA LYS A 26 8.64 7.31 -2.62
C LYS A 26 7.40 6.42 -2.65
N PHE A 27 6.53 6.49 -1.65
CA PHE A 27 5.28 5.73 -1.64
C PHE A 27 4.33 6.17 -2.77
N LEU A 28 4.21 7.47 -3.02
CA LEU A 28 3.46 8.00 -4.16
C LEU A 28 4.08 7.53 -5.48
N ARG A 29 5.40 7.63 -5.62
CA ARG A 29 6.10 7.14 -6.83
C ARG A 29 5.86 5.65 -7.04
N ALA A 30 5.97 4.85 -6.00
CA ALA A 30 5.65 3.43 -5.99
C ALA A 30 4.21 3.18 -6.43
N PHE A 31 3.26 3.82 -5.77
CA PHE A 31 1.84 3.70 -6.07
C PHE A 31 1.52 4.07 -7.53
N TYR A 32 2.10 5.17 -8.01
CA TYR A 32 1.98 5.59 -9.41
C TYR A 32 2.63 4.58 -10.35
N LEU A 33 3.83 4.06 -10.07
CA LEU A 33 4.46 3.03 -10.89
C LEU A 33 3.63 1.73 -10.91
N ALA A 34 2.96 1.37 -9.82
CA ALA A 34 2.11 0.18 -9.72
C ALA A 34 0.93 0.27 -10.68
N LYS A 35 0.34 1.47 -10.78
CA LYS A 35 -0.73 1.77 -11.72
C LYS A 35 -0.29 1.56 -13.18
N TYR A 36 0.99 1.74 -13.49
CA TYR A 36 1.53 1.61 -14.84
C TYR A 36 2.25 0.29 -15.12
N ALA A 37 2.61 -0.47 -14.09
CA ALA A 37 3.24 -1.77 -14.23
C ALA A 37 2.22 -2.80 -14.73
N LYS A 38 2.14 -2.96 -16.05
CA LYS A 38 1.54 -4.15 -16.68
C LYS A 38 2.56 -5.29 -16.60
N ASN A 39 2.54 -6.03 -15.50
CA ASN A 39 2.94 -7.42 -15.54
C ASN A 39 2.37 -8.25 -14.39
N ASP A 40 2.01 -9.45 -14.77
CA ASP A 40 1.12 -10.36 -14.09
C ASP A 40 2.02 -11.28 -13.26
N ASN A 41 1.59 -11.64 -12.05
CA ASN A 41 2.19 -12.66 -11.17
C ASN A 41 3.59 -12.45 -10.53
N MET A 42 4.34 -11.37 -10.81
CA MET A 42 5.63 -11.08 -10.15
C MET A 42 5.65 -9.70 -9.44
N PRO A 43 5.95 -9.63 -8.12
CA PRO A 43 6.21 -8.38 -7.43
C PRO A 43 7.54 -7.74 -7.85
N CYS A 44 7.60 -6.41 -7.85
CA CYS A 44 8.79 -5.61 -8.11
C CYS A 44 9.26 -4.95 -6.80
N GLU A 45 10.52 -5.15 -6.41
CA GLU A 45 11.11 -4.43 -5.28
C GLU A 45 11.41 -2.99 -5.68
N ILE A 46 10.84 -2.05 -4.92
CA ILE A 46 11.00 -0.61 -5.17
C ILE A 46 11.91 0.05 -4.13
N GLU A 47 12.00 -0.58 -2.96
CA GLU A 47 12.80 -0.21 -1.81
C GLU A 47 13.07 -1.46 -0.97
N PRO A 48 14.12 -1.47 -0.15
CA PRO A 48 14.41 -2.59 0.73
C PRO A 48 13.17 -3.03 1.54
N ALA A 49 12.79 -4.29 1.33
CA ALA A 49 11.64 -4.96 1.96
C ALA A 49 10.25 -4.37 1.60
N ILE A 50 10.17 -3.56 0.53
CA ILE A 50 8.91 -3.02 -0.01
C ILE A 50 8.78 -3.46 -1.47
N PHE A 51 7.78 -4.27 -1.71
CA PHE A 51 7.43 -4.79 -3.02
C PHE A 51 6.12 -4.20 -3.51
N LEU A 52 6.02 -4.09 -4.81
CA LEU A 52 4.88 -3.55 -5.51
C LEU A 52 4.39 -4.57 -6.53
N GLY A 53 3.09 -4.83 -6.57
CA GLY A 53 2.55 -5.83 -7.47
C GLY A 53 1.11 -5.59 -7.89
N SER A 54 0.66 -6.42 -8.82
CA SER A 54 -0.74 -6.51 -9.21
C SER A 54 -1.48 -7.55 -8.35
N ILE A 55 -2.80 -7.66 -8.53
CA ILE A 55 -3.57 -8.76 -7.94
C ILE A 55 -2.99 -10.13 -8.35
N GLY A 56 -2.51 -10.28 -9.59
CA GLY A 56 -1.87 -11.52 -10.03
C GLY A 56 -0.63 -11.87 -9.19
N ALA A 57 0.17 -10.87 -8.81
CA ALA A 57 1.33 -11.05 -7.94
C ALA A 57 0.92 -11.48 -6.52
N ALA A 58 -0.16 -10.91 -5.98
CA ALA A 58 -0.72 -11.29 -4.68
C ALA A 58 -1.25 -12.74 -4.64
N TYR A 59 -1.66 -13.28 -5.79
CA TYR A 59 -2.10 -14.67 -5.90
C TYR A 59 -0.93 -15.65 -6.06
N ASN A 60 0.31 -15.20 -6.27
CA ASN A 60 1.46 -16.09 -6.45
C ASN A 60 2.15 -16.42 -5.11
N LYS A 61 1.51 -17.25 -4.27
CA LYS A 61 2.00 -17.60 -2.93
C LYS A 61 3.46 -18.04 -2.90
N SER A 62 3.90 -18.82 -3.89
CA SER A 62 5.28 -19.31 -3.93
C SER A 62 6.28 -18.18 -4.06
N ILE A 63 6.00 -17.20 -4.92
CA ILE A 63 6.86 -16.02 -5.09
C ILE A 63 6.82 -15.13 -3.85
N LEU A 64 5.64 -14.95 -3.25
CA LEU A 64 5.52 -14.19 -2.01
C LEU A 64 6.42 -14.76 -0.91
N LYS A 65 6.37 -16.09 -0.70
CA LYS A 65 7.21 -16.75 0.28
C LYS A 65 8.70 -16.70 -0.09
N SER A 66 9.08 -16.85 -1.36
CA SER A 66 10.48 -16.76 -1.78
C SER A 66 11.08 -15.36 -1.59
N LEU A 67 10.26 -14.32 -1.69
CA LEU A 67 10.64 -12.93 -1.45
C LEU A 67 10.53 -12.53 0.03
N ASN A 68 10.28 -13.50 0.93
CA ASN A 68 10.10 -13.27 2.36
C ASN A 68 9.00 -12.23 2.66
N ILE A 69 7.95 -12.20 1.83
CA ILE A 69 6.79 -11.35 2.08
C ILE A 69 5.99 -11.97 3.22
N THR A 70 5.69 -11.15 4.23
CA THR A 70 4.93 -11.53 5.43
C THR A 70 3.68 -10.67 5.58
N HIS A 71 3.69 -9.46 5.01
CA HIS A 71 2.63 -8.47 5.10
C HIS A 71 2.14 -8.06 3.72
N ILE A 72 0.83 -7.90 3.56
CA ILE A 72 0.19 -7.49 2.30
C ILE A 72 -0.73 -6.29 2.58
N LEU A 73 -0.39 -5.16 1.97
CA LEU A 73 -1.14 -3.90 2.05
C LEU A 73 -2.04 -3.77 0.82
N LEU A 74 -3.35 -3.87 1.04
CA LEU A 74 -4.40 -3.73 0.03
C LEU A 74 -4.82 -2.25 -0.03
N VAL A 75 -4.50 -1.56 -1.11
CA VAL A 75 -4.91 -0.16 -1.31
C VAL A 75 -6.03 -0.09 -2.35
N ALA A 76 -7.18 -0.68 -2.02
CA ALA A 76 -8.37 -0.68 -2.86
C ALA A 76 -9.64 -1.01 -2.06
N ASN A 77 -10.81 -0.64 -2.57
CA ASN A 77 -12.08 -1.05 -1.99
C ASN A 77 -12.36 -2.53 -2.24
N ALA A 78 -12.77 -3.23 -1.17
CA ALA A 78 -13.37 -4.57 -1.21
C ALA A 78 -12.51 -5.66 -1.91
N LEU A 79 -11.20 -5.66 -1.66
CA LEU A 79 -10.33 -6.77 -2.06
C LEU A 79 -10.27 -7.82 -0.95
N GLU A 80 -10.60 -9.06 -1.26
CA GLU A 80 -10.44 -10.15 -0.31
C GLU A 80 -8.97 -10.63 -0.26
N PRO A 81 -8.42 -10.89 0.95
CA PRO A 81 -7.14 -11.55 1.11
C PRO A 81 -7.06 -12.89 0.38
N ALA A 82 -6.08 -13.07 -0.51
CA ALA A 82 -5.92 -14.33 -1.24
C ALA A 82 -5.51 -15.51 -0.33
N TYR A 83 -4.72 -15.22 0.72
CA TYR A 83 -4.16 -16.21 1.64
C TYR A 83 -4.19 -15.70 3.09
N PRO A 84 -5.38 -15.55 3.71
CA PRO A 84 -5.55 -14.87 5.00
C PRO A 84 -4.82 -15.54 6.18
N ASN A 85 -4.51 -16.84 6.07
CA ASN A 85 -3.82 -17.59 7.11
C ASN A 85 -2.29 -17.59 6.96
N ASP A 86 -1.76 -17.06 5.86
CA ASP A 86 -0.34 -17.16 5.53
C ASP A 86 0.42 -15.82 5.60
N PHE A 87 -0.31 -14.71 5.58
CA PHE A 87 0.22 -13.36 5.59
C PHE A 87 -0.66 -12.47 6.45
N LYS A 88 -0.09 -11.40 7.01
CA LYS A 88 -0.85 -10.33 7.65
C LYS A 88 -1.37 -9.38 6.59
N TYR A 89 -2.62 -8.96 6.71
CA TYR A 89 -3.25 -8.05 5.76
C TYR A 89 -3.65 -6.75 6.43
N LYS A 90 -3.50 -5.66 5.69
CA LYS A 90 -4.09 -4.35 6.01
C LYS A 90 -4.79 -3.85 4.76
N GLN A 91 -6.07 -3.48 4.90
CA GLN A 91 -6.81 -2.84 3.83
C GLN A 91 -6.96 -1.35 4.12
N VAL A 92 -6.65 -0.55 3.11
CA VAL A 92 -6.82 0.90 3.09
C VAL A 92 -7.79 1.22 1.97
N GLU A 93 -8.98 1.65 2.36
CA GLU A 93 -10.05 2.03 1.44
C GLU A 93 -9.77 3.43 0.89
N VAL A 94 -9.21 3.48 -0.31
CA VAL A 94 -9.04 4.74 -1.05
C VAL A 94 -10.13 4.83 -2.09
N VAL A 95 -10.96 5.87 -1.98
CA VAL A 95 -11.99 6.16 -2.99
C VAL A 95 -11.28 6.55 -4.29
N ASP A 96 -11.64 5.93 -5.42
CA ASP A 96 -11.09 6.24 -6.75
C ASP A 96 -11.62 7.60 -7.27
N ARG A 97 -11.19 8.68 -6.63
CA ARG A 97 -11.41 10.05 -7.08
C ARG A 97 -10.09 10.81 -7.08
N MET A 98 -9.95 11.74 -8.01
CA MET A 98 -8.74 12.57 -8.10
C MET A 98 -8.57 13.54 -6.92
N ASP A 99 -9.62 13.74 -6.12
CA ASP A 99 -9.65 14.52 -4.88
C ASP A 99 -9.52 13.65 -3.62
N ALA A 100 -9.40 12.32 -3.76
CA ALA A 100 -9.30 11.43 -2.62
C ALA A 100 -7.98 11.69 -1.88
N ASN A 101 -8.12 12.10 -0.61
CA ASN A 101 -6.99 12.38 0.25
C ASN A 101 -6.35 11.08 0.73
N ILE A 102 -5.54 10.43 -0.13
CA ILE A 102 -4.74 9.26 0.25
C ILE A 102 -3.75 9.57 1.38
N GLU A 103 -3.43 10.86 1.58
CA GLU A 103 -2.45 11.30 2.57
C GLU A 103 -2.88 10.99 4.00
N GLN A 104 -4.19 10.99 4.27
CA GLN A 104 -4.72 10.65 5.59
C GLN A 104 -4.45 9.19 5.99
N HIS A 105 -4.13 8.31 5.03
CA HIS A 105 -3.88 6.90 5.29
C HIS A 105 -2.38 6.56 5.34
N PHE A 106 -1.49 7.51 5.04
CA PHE A 106 -0.05 7.21 4.98
C PHE A 106 0.53 6.80 6.32
N GLU A 107 0.06 7.39 7.42
CA GLU A 107 0.52 7.01 8.75
C GLU A 107 0.24 5.53 9.03
N GLU A 108 -0.97 5.05 8.71
CA GLU A 108 -1.34 3.65 8.87
C GLU A 108 -0.55 2.73 7.94
N CYS A 109 -0.33 3.14 6.68
CA CYS A 109 0.49 2.40 5.72
C CYS A 109 1.94 2.28 6.20
N PHE A 110 2.51 3.37 6.71
CA PHE A 110 3.88 3.40 7.21
C PHE A 110 4.04 2.55 8.47
N ALA A 111 3.10 2.63 9.41
CA ALA A 111 3.11 1.78 10.59
C ALA A 111 3.10 0.29 10.22
N PHE A 112 2.26 -0.10 9.26
CA PHE A 112 2.19 -1.48 8.78
C PHE A 112 3.48 -1.92 8.05
N ILE A 113 4.11 -1.01 7.31
CA ILE A 113 5.40 -1.30 6.66
C ILE A 113 6.51 -1.47 7.68
N ASP A 114 6.54 -0.60 8.69
CA ASP A 114 7.55 -0.63 9.74
C ASP A 114 7.40 -1.88 10.61
N GLU A 115 6.16 -2.33 10.90
CA GLU A 115 5.88 -3.62 11.55
C GLU A 115 6.51 -4.79 10.78
N ALA A 116 6.26 -4.88 9.48
CA ALA A 116 6.80 -5.96 8.65
C ALA A 116 8.33 -6.01 8.69
N LYS A 117 8.97 -4.84 8.62
CA LYS A 117 10.42 -4.72 8.68
C LYS A 117 10.98 -5.10 10.04
N LEU A 118 10.31 -4.69 11.12
CA LEU A 118 10.70 -5.05 12.50
C LEU A 118 10.60 -6.56 12.74
N GLU A 119 9.64 -7.23 12.12
CA GLU A 119 9.50 -8.70 12.16
C GLU A 119 10.46 -9.43 11.20
N GLY A 120 11.33 -8.71 10.49
CA GLY A 120 12.31 -9.27 9.56
C GLY A 120 11.71 -9.77 8.25
N GLY A 121 10.51 -9.31 7.90
CA GLY A 121 9.80 -9.66 6.67
C GLY A 121 9.71 -8.50 5.69
N CYS A 122 9.01 -8.76 4.59
CA CYS A 122 8.76 -7.79 3.52
C CYS A 122 7.27 -7.52 3.35
N VAL A 123 6.96 -6.36 2.76
CA VAL A 123 5.59 -5.92 2.47
C VAL A 123 5.35 -5.98 0.98
N LEU A 124 4.23 -6.56 0.57
CA LEU A 124 3.66 -6.33 -0.75
C LEU A 124 2.60 -5.25 -0.68
N VAL A 125 2.76 -4.18 -1.45
CA VAL A 125 1.72 -3.18 -1.70
C VAL A 125 1.08 -3.50 -3.05
N HIS A 126 -0.23 -3.72 -3.06
CA HIS A 126 -0.98 -3.83 -4.31
C HIS A 126 -2.36 -3.21 -4.20
N CYS A 127 -2.87 -2.77 -5.34
CA CYS A 127 -4.23 -2.26 -5.49
C CYS A 127 -4.99 -3.14 -6.51
N PHE A 128 -6.17 -2.68 -6.91
CA PHE A 128 -6.77 -3.05 -8.20
C PHE A 128 -5.91 -2.45 -9.33
N ALA A 129 -4.70 -2.98 -9.53
CA ALA A 129 -3.88 -2.66 -10.70
C ALA A 129 -4.60 -3.23 -11.93
N GLY A 130 -5.42 -2.42 -12.61
CA GLY A 130 -6.05 -2.80 -13.87
C GLY A 130 -7.41 -2.18 -14.20
N ARG A 131 -8.08 -1.44 -13.30
CA ARG A 131 -9.25 -0.61 -13.66
C ARG A 131 -9.33 0.67 -12.84
N SER A 132 -8.42 1.59 -13.10
CA SER A 132 -8.86 2.99 -13.13
C SER A 132 -9.77 3.10 -14.35
N ARG A 133 -11.00 3.59 -14.18
CA ARG A 133 -11.94 3.84 -15.29
C ARG A 133 -11.46 4.89 -16.32
N SER A 134 -10.16 5.19 -16.38
CA SER A 134 -9.55 5.89 -17.52
C SER A 134 -9.42 5.01 -18.77
N GLU A 135 -9.62 3.69 -18.68
CA GLU A 135 -9.99 2.88 -19.85
C GLU A 135 -11.53 2.87 -20.04
N SER A 136 -12.13 4.07 -20.09
CA SER A 136 -13.43 4.31 -20.71
C SER A 136 -13.22 4.97 -22.08
N ARG A 137 -12.29 4.44 -22.88
CA ARG A 137 -12.22 4.77 -24.31
C ARG A 137 -12.47 3.50 -25.09
N HIS A 138 -13.74 3.37 -25.48
CA HIS A 138 -14.29 2.60 -26.59
C HIS A 138 -13.58 1.29 -26.97
N LEU A 139 -14.28 0.18 -26.77
CA LEU A 139 -14.35 -0.85 -27.82
C LEU A 139 -15.66 -1.65 -27.68
N LYS A 140 -16.53 -1.36 -28.64
CA LYS A 140 -17.78 -2.00 -29.08
C LYS A 140 -18.98 -1.99 -28.13
#